data_AF-A0A918HR34-F1
#
_entry.id   AF-A0A918HR34-F1
#
_cell.length_a   1.000
_cell.length_b   1.000
_cell.length_c   1.000
_cell.angle_alpha   90.00
_cell.angle_beta   90.00
_cell.angle_gamma   90.00
#
_symmetry.space_group_name_H-M   'P 1'
#
loop_
_entity.id
_entity.type
_entity.pdbx_description
1 polymer ?
#
loop_
_entity_poly.entity_id
_entity_poly.type
_entity_poly.pdbx_seq_one_letter_code
_entity_poly.pdbx_strand_id
1 'polypeptide(L)'
;MNSHLPGVAFIVRIDGAWRAEGTEIPEHGNPAAVAREHLRRQTARVLRQHSVLQLAAARDAADAALGYWTRPASGPELEAAGAVHLNVTAHDRALAEDHAHQQQAADHAHAEELHRLTHLQHILADPHLRRVWWIAQFPERFNDLNDLADKLTGLPPPHEAESDGIRGDIRRFTDQLVTDLHTPQQRELFLTALIQTLTTLGHHELMSAATDFRSPSETRSTPP
;
A
#
# COMPACT_ATOMS: atom_id res chain seq x y z
N MET A 1 -15.88 -20.28 7.81
CA MET A 1 -16.16 -19.04 7.04
C MET A 1 -14.88 -18.24 6.97
N ASN A 2 -14.53 -17.71 5.81
CA ASN A 2 -13.23 -17.07 5.61
C ASN A 2 -13.13 -15.76 6.40
N SER A 3 -11.94 -15.51 6.94
CA SER A 3 -11.57 -14.21 7.52
C SER A 3 -11.16 -13.22 6.42
N HIS A 4 -10.73 -12.01 6.82
CA HIS A 4 -10.12 -11.07 5.87
C HIS A 4 -8.73 -11.54 5.39
N LEU A 5 -8.06 -12.42 6.14
CA LEU A 5 -6.75 -12.96 5.78
C LEU A 5 -6.90 -14.14 4.79
N PRO A 6 -6.04 -14.21 3.75
CA PRO A 6 -6.06 -15.32 2.81
C PRO A 6 -5.73 -16.64 3.51
N GLY A 7 -6.45 -17.71 3.17
CA GLY A 7 -6.18 -19.05 3.72
C GLY A 7 -6.61 -19.27 5.18
N VAL A 8 -7.09 -18.24 5.87
CA VAL A 8 -7.48 -18.28 7.29
C VAL A 8 -9.00 -18.26 7.44
N ALA A 9 -9.55 -19.17 8.25
CA ALA A 9 -11.00 -19.28 8.45
C ALA A 9 -11.43 -19.36 9.93
N PHE A 10 -12.64 -18.85 10.19
CA PHE A 10 -13.40 -19.10 11.41
C PHE A 10 -14.19 -20.41 11.30
N ILE A 11 -14.26 -21.16 12.39
CA ILE A 11 -15.27 -22.18 12.61
C ILE A 11 -16.51 -21.49 13.18
N VAL A 12 -17.65 -21.65 12.52
CA VAL A 12 -18.87 -20.91 12.83
C VAL A 12 -20.00 -21.89 13.09
N ARG A 13 -20.62 -21.77 14.25
CA ARG A 13 -21.92 -22.36 14.55
C ARG A 13 -22.94 -21.24 14.70
N ILE A 14 -24.07 -21.36 14.00
CA ILE A 14 -25.16 -20.38 14.04
C ILE A 14 -26.37 -21.10 14.63
N ASP A 15 -26.84 -20.60 15.77
CA ASP A 15 -28.11 -21.01 16.36
C ASP A 15 -29.15 -19.97 15.95
N GLY A 16 -30.04 -20.34 15.03
CA GLY A 16 -30.95 -19.40 14.37
C GLY A 16 -32.41 -19.80 14.48
N ALA A 17 -33.29 -18.80 14.47
CA ALA A 17 -34.73 -18.94 14.40
C ALA A 17 -35.27 -18.21 13.17
N TRP A 18 -36.42 -18.67 12.67
CA TRP A 18 -37.12 -18.03 11.55
C TRP A 18 -38.62 -17.93 11.84
N ARG A 19 -39.26 -16.90 11.28
CA ARG A 19 -40.72 -16.72 11.33
C ARG A 19 -41.23 -16.28 9.97
N ALA A 20 -42.40 -16.78 9.58
CA ALA A 20 -43.11 -16.27 8.41
C ALA A 20 -43.75 -14.92 8.77
N GLU A 21 -43.70 -13.99 7.84
CA GLU A 21 -44.28 -12.66 7.96
C GLU A 21 -45.41 -12.53 6.93
N GLY A 22 -46.44 -13.37 7.04
CA GLY A 22 -47.54 -13.45 6.08
C GLY A 22 -48.32 -14.76 6.20
N THR A 23 -49.49 -14.83 5.56
CA THR A 23 -50.36 -16.03 5.57
C THR A 23 -49.95 -17.09 4.55
N GLU A 24 -49.09 -16.77 3.58
CA GLU A 24 -48.71 -17.68 2.50
C GLU A 24 -47.25 -18.10 2.61
N ILE A 25 -47.01 -19.24 3.25
CA ILE A 25 -45.76 -19.98 3.07
C ILE A 25 -45.93 -20.75 1.75
N PRO A 26 -45.07 -20.55 0.74
CA PRO A 26 -45.21 -21.29 -0.52
C PRO A 26 -45.14 -22.79 -0.24
N GLU A 27 -46.19 -23.53 -0.65
CA GLU A 27 -46.38 -24.97 -0.39
C GLU A 27 -45.18 -25.84 -0.81
N HIS A 28 -44.36 -25.33 -1.73
CA HIS A 28 -43.24 -26.05 -2.35
C HIS A 28 -41.85 -25.52 -1.93
N GLY A 29 -41.78 -24.56 -1.00
CA GLY A 29 -40.53 -23.96 -0.52
C GLY A 29 -40.02 -24.56 0.80
N ASN A 30 -38.70 -24.65 0.99
CA ASN A 30 -38.11 -24.96 2.30
C ASN A 30 -37.69 -23.67 3.02
N PRO A 31 -38.57 -23.05 3.84
CA PRO A 31 -38.28 -21.77 4.51
C PRO A 31 -37.06 -21.84 5.43
N ALA A 32 -36.84 -22.98 6.08
CA ALA A 32 -35.68 -23.21 6.93
C ALA A 32 -34.36 -23.24 6.13
N ALA A 33 -34.37 -23.64 4.86
CA ALA A 33 -33.20 -23.55 4.00
C ALA A 33 -32.87 -22.09 3.64
N VAL A 34 -33.90 -21.29 3.31
CA VAL A 34 -33.75 -19.86 3.02
C VAL A 34 -33.23 -19.09 4.22
N ALA A 35 -33.81 -19.33 5.41
CA ALA A 35 -33.34 -18.73 6.66
C ALA A 35 -31.88 -19.08 6.96
N ARG A 36 -31.50 -20.36 6.84
CA ARG A 36 -30.12 -20.81 7.06
C ARG A 36 -29.15 -20.13 6.10
N GLU A 37 -29.49 -20.03 4.82
CA GLU A 37 -28.63 -19.40 3.82
C GLU A 37 -28.49 -17.89 4.08
N HIS A 38 -29.57 -17.22 4.45
CA HIS A 38 -29.56 -15.81 4.81
C HIS A 38 -28.63 -15.53 6.00
N LEU A 39 -28.81 -16.26 7.11
CA LEU A 39 -27.95 -16.14 8.29
C LEU A 39 -26.48 -16.45 7.98
N ARG A 40 -26.21 -17.46 7.13
CA ARG A 40 -24.86 -17.80 6.68
C ARG A 40 -24.22 -16.68 5.87
N ARG A 41 -24.96 -16.07 4.94
CA ARG A 41 -24.46 -14.95 4.13
C ARG A 41 -24.18 -13.71 4.96
N GLN A 42 -25.10 -13.35 5.86
CA GLN A 42 -24.88 -12.21 6.77
C GLN A 42 -23.65 -12.43 7.63
N THR A 43 -23.52 -13.60 8.26
CA THR A 43 -22.35 -13.94 9.08
C THR A 43 -21.07 -13.91 8.27
N ALA A 44 -21.05 -14.52 7.08
CA ALA A 44 -19.88 -14.52 6.20
C ALA A 44 -19.48 -13.11 5.76
N ARG A 45 -20.45 -12.23 5.50
CA ARG A 45 -20.18 -10.83 5.13
C ARG A 45 -19.47 -10.08 6.26
N VAL A 46 -19.92 -10.27 7.50
CA VAL A 46 -19.27 -9.67 8.68
C VAL A 46 -17.87 -10.25 8.88
N LEU A 47 -17.73 -11.57 8.93
CA LEU A 47 -16.45 -12.21 9.26
C LEU A 47 -15.33 -11.94 8.24
N ARG A 48 -15.67 -11.64 6.98
CA ARG A 48 -14.71 -11.21 5.95
C ARG A 48 -14.01 -9.89 6.27
N GLN A 49 -14.52 -9.11 7.20
CA GLN A 49 -13.94 -7.83 7.61
C GLN A 49 -13.08 -7.95 8.88
N HIS A 50 -13.01 -9.14 9.47
CA HIS A 50 -12.34 -9.35 10.74
C HIS A 50 -11.18 -10.33 10.65
N SER A 51 -10.19 -10.13 11.52
CA SER A 51 -9.10 -11.08 11.76
C SER A 51 -9.55 -12.16 12.75
N VAL A 52 -9.07 -13.39 12.56
CA VAL A 52 -9.27 -14.46 13.56
C VAL A 52 -8.57 -14.17 14.89
N LEU A 53 -7.57 -13.28 14.89
CA LEU A 53 -6.91 -12.81 16.11
C LEU A 53 -7.82 -11.92 16.97
N GLN A 54 -8.84 -11.32 16.36
CA GLN A 54 -9.81 -10.45 17.03
C GLN A 54 -11.15 -11.17 17.22
N LEU A 55 -11.11 -12.40 17.77
CA LEU A 55 -12.27 -13.28 17.87
C LEU A 55 -13.46 -12.64 18.61
N ALA A 56 -13.20 -11.90 19.70
CA ALA A 56 -14.24 -11.23 20.47
C ALA A 56 -14.96 -10.16 19.63
N ALA A 57 -14.21 -9.28 18.96
CA ALA A 57 -14.78 -8.25 18.10
C ALA A 57 -15.55 -8.86 16.91
N ALA A 58 -15.02 -9.93 16.31
CA ALA A 58 -15.69 -10.65 15.23
C ALA A 58 -17.01 -11.27 15.70
N ARG A 59 -17.05 -11.79 16.92
CA ARG A 59 -18.27 -12.34 17.54
C ARG A 59 -19.28 -11.24 17.80
N ASP A 60 -18.88 -10.15 18.46
CA ASP A 60 -19.78 -9.05 18.78
C ASP A 60 -20.41 -8.44 17.52
N ALA A 61 -19.62 -8.29 16.45
CA ALA A 61 -20.12 -7.81 15.17
C ALA A 61 -21.09 -8.79 14.50
N ALA A 62 -20.81 -10.11 14.58
CA ALA A 62 -21.69 -11.13 14.03
C ALA A 62 -23.00 -11.24 14.82
N ASP A 63 -22.93 -11.23 16.16
CA ASP A 63 -24.09 -11.23 17.05
C ASP A 63 -24.93 -9.95 16.86
N ALA A 64 -24.31 -8.79 16.69
CA ALA A 64 -25.04 -7.55 16.37
C ALA A 64 -25.75 -7.61 15.02
N ALA A 65 -25.16 -8.28 14.02
CA ALA A 65 -25.76 -8.42 12.70
C ALA A 65 -26.92 -9.43 12.66
N LEU A 66 -26.88 -10.48 13.49
CA LEU A 66 -27.92 -11.51 13.56
C LEU A 66 -28.95 -11.30 14.69
N GLY A 67 -28.67 -10.43 15.65
CA GLY A 67 -29.46 -10.25 16.87
C GLY A 67 -30.84 -9.62 16.66
N TYR A 68 -31.11 -9.11 15.46
CA TYR A 68 -32.41 -8.58 15.05
C TYR A 68 -33.02 -9.44 13.96
N TRP A 69 -34.36 -9.51 13.94
CA TRP A 69 -35.11 -10.13 12.86
C TRP A 69 -34.84 -9.38 11.56
N THR A 70 -34.30 -10.07 10.57
CA THR A 70 -33.99 -9.50 9.26
C THR A 70 -34.57 -10.34 8.14
N ARG A 71 -35.02 -9.66 7.09
CA ARG A 71 -35.60 -10.29 5.90
C ARG A 71 -34.52 -10.60 4.86
N PRO A 72 -34.54 -11.78 4.21
CA PRO A 72 -33.72 -12.04 3.03
C PRO A 72 -34.04 -11.06 1.91
N ALA A 73 -33.00 -10.59 1.19
CA ALA A 73 -33.18 -9.66 0.08
C ALA A 73 -33.98 -10.25 -1.11
N SER A 74 -34.06 -11.58 -1.19
CA SER A 74 -34.81 -12.30 -2.21
C SER A 74 -35.33 -13.59 -1.59
N GLY A 75 -36.64 -13.73 -1.45
CA GLY A 75 -37.25 -14.88 -0.80
C GLY A 75 -38.69 -14.64 -0.37
N PRO A 76 -39.36 -15.68 0.16
CA PRO A 76 -40.69 -15.55 0.77
C PRO A 76 -40.68 -14.53 1.92
N GLU A 77 -41.87 -14.03 2.30
CA GLU A 77 -42.03 -13.16 3.47
C GLU A 77 -41.65 -13.92 4.75
N LEU A 78 -40.37 -13.89 5.07
CA LEU A 78 -39.76 -14.60 6.19
C LEU A 78 -38.70 -13.72 6.81
N GLU A 79 -38.64 -13.73 8.12
CA GLU A 79 -37.57 -13.10 8.88
C GLU A 79 -36.75 -14.17 9.59
N ALA A 80 -35.45 -13.90 9.72
CA ALA A 80 -34.53 -14.74 10.48
C ALA A 80 -33.69 -13.90 11.44
N ALA A 81 -33.41 -14.48 12.60
CA ALA A 81 -32.52 -13.94 13.63
C ALA A 81 -31.70 -15.10 14.20
N GLY A 82 -30.59 -14.80 14.87
CA GLY A 82 -29.79 -15.82 15.50
C GLY A 82 -28.65 -15.29 16.35
N ALA A 83 -27.91 -16.24 16.92
CA ALA A 83 -26.69 -16.01 17.65
C ALA A 83 -25.55 -16.85 17.05
N VAL A 84 -24.33 -16.34 17.16
CA VAL A 84 -23.14 -16.97 16.58
C VAL A 84 -22.19 -17.43 17.66
N HIS A 85 -21.70 -18.65 17.49
CA HIS A 85 -20.58 -19.20 18.21
C HIS A 85 -19.40 -19.30 17.25
N LEU A 86 -18.32 -18.55 17.55
CA LEU A 86 -17.09 -18.55 16.78
C LEU A 86 -16.00 -19.33 17.50
N ASN A 87 -15.26 -20.13 16.74
CA ASN A 87 -14.02 -20.76 17.17
C ASN A 87 -13.00 -20.68 16.03
N VAL A 88 -11.73 -20.94 16.32
CA VAL A 88 -10.62 -20.88 15.36
C VAL A 88 -9.74 -22.08 15.63
N THR A 89 -9.25 -22.74 14.57
CA THR A 89 -8.28 -23.83 14.76
C THR A 89 -6.94 -23.26 15.22
N ALA A 90 -6.13 -24.07 15.91
CA ALA A 90 -4.77 -23.67 16.25
C ALA A 90 -3.93 -23.36 14.99
N HIS A 91 -4.20 -24.07 13.88
CA HIS A 91 -3.55 -23.86 12.60
C HIS A 91 -3.90 -22.50 11.98
N ASP A 92 -5.19 -22.16 11.89
CA ASP A 92 -5.66 -20.87 11.37
C ASP A 92 -5.16 -19.71 12.22
N ARG A 93 -5.07 -19.90 13.54
CA ARG A 93 -4.54 -18.90 14.46
C ARG A 93 -3.05 -18.66 14.22
N ALA A 94 -2.25 -19.72 14.14
CA ALA A 94 -0.82 -19.61 13.87
C ALA A 94 -0.56 -18.92 12.52
N LEU A 95 -1.32 -19.31 11.47
CA LEU A 95 -1.21 -18.67 10.16
C LEU A 95 -1.54 -17.17 10.21
N ALA A 96 -2.55 -16.78 10.99
CA ALA A 96 -2.90 -15.37 11.17
C ALA A 96 -1.84 -14.59 11.97
N GLU A 97 -1.21 -15.22 12.96
CA GLU A 97 -0.08 -14.65 13.71
C GLU A 97 1.12 -14.44 12.77
N ASP A 98 1.44 -15.42 11.90
CA ASP A 98 2.50 -15.29 10.89
C ASP A 98 2.24 -14.11 9.93
N HIS A 99 1.00 -13.97 9.44
CA HIS A 99 0.61 -12.82 8.62
C HIS A 99 0.79 -11.49 9.37
N ALA A 100 0.40 -11.43 10.65
CA ALA A 100 0.55 -10.22 11.45
C ALA A 100 2.03 -9.85 11.66
N HIS A 101 2.89 -10.85 11.91
CA HIS A 101 4.32 -10.65 12.04
C HIS A 101 4.97 -10.15 10.75
N GLN A 102 4.60 -10.73 9.60
CA GLN A 102 5.11 -10.29 8.30
C GLN A 102 4.69 -8.86 7.99
N GLN A 103 3.43 -8.51 8.24
CA GLN A 103 2.94 -7.14 8.04
C GLN A 103 3.67 -6.15 8.94
N GLN A 104 3.83 -6.47 10.22
CA GLN A 104 4.54 -5.60 11.16
C GLN A 104 6.00 -5.38 10.73
N ALA A 105 6.69 -6.42 10.26
CA ALA A 105 8.05 -6.29 9.76
C ALA A 105 8.13 -5.39 8.51
N ALA A 106 7.19 -5.54 7.59
CA ALA A 106 7.10 -4.69 6.39
C ALA A 106 6.81 -3.22 6.76
N ASP A 107 5.88 -2.98 7.68
CA ASP A 107 5.53 -1.65 8.16
C ASP A 107 6.73 -0.98 8.86
N HIS A 108 7.47 -1.75 9.67
CA HIS A 108 8.70 -1.26 10.30
C HIS A 108 9.77 -0.87 9.28
N ALA A 109 10.03 -1.74 8.30
CA ALA A 109 11.00 -1.45 7.24
C ALA A 109 10.60 -0.21 6.42
N HIS A 110 9.30 -0.05 6.14
CA HIS A 110 8.79 1.14 5.46
C HIS A 110 8.96 2.41 6.31
N ALA A 111 8.67 2.35 7.60
CA ALA A 111 8.83 3.47 8.52
C ALA A 111 10.31 3.88 8.67
N GLU A 112 11.22 2.91 8.74
CA GLU A 112 12.67 3.17 8.76
C GLU A 112 13.14 3.87 7.49
N GLU A 113 12.63 3.44 6.32
CA GLU A 113 12.97 4.09 5.05
C GLU A 113 12.43 5.52 4.96
N LEU A 114 11.17 5.75 5.36
CA LEU A 114 10.61 7.09 5.44
C LEU A 114 11.43 7.99 6.38
N HIS A 115 11.82 7.46 7.54
CA HIS A 115 12.66 8.19 8.48
C HIS A 115 14.01 8.57 7.86
N ARG A 116 14.65 7.63 7.16
CA ARG A 116 15.91 7.87 6.46
C ARG A 116 15.77 8.94 5.38
N LEU A 117 14.70 8.89 4.57
CA LEU A 117 14.44 9.88 3.53
C LEU A 117 14.18 11.27 4.11
N THR A 118 13.36 11.38 5.17
CA THR A 118 13.13 12.65 5.88
C THR A 118 14.44 13.20 6.46
N HIS A 119 15.28 12.34 7.04
CA HIS A 119 16.58 12.76 7.56
C HIS A 119 17.51 13.28 6.47
N LEU A 120 17.58 12.59 5.32
CA LEU A 120 18.35 13.05 4.16
C LEU A 120 17.81 14.37 3.60
N GLN A 121 16.50 14.54 3.50
CA GLN A 121 15.90 15.81 3.07
C GLN A 121 16.29 16.95 4.02
N HIS A 122 16.29 16.71 5.33
CA HIS A 122 16.72 17.70 6.32
C HIS A 122 18.19 18.09 6.15
N ILE A 123 19.08 17.10 6.01
CA ILE A 123 20.51 17.34 5.76
C ILE A 123 20.72 18.11 4.46
N LEU A 124 20.02 17.74 3.40
CA LEU A 124 20.13 18.39 2.11
C LEU A 124 19.49 19.78 2.11
N ALA A 125 18.51 20.07 2.97
CA ALA A 125 17.90 21.40 3.05
C ALA A 125 18.86 22.45 3.65
N ASP A 126 19.71 22.07 4.60
CA ASP A 126 20.72 22.95 5.21
C ASP A 126 21.99 23.02 4.34
N PRO A 127 22.40 24.21 3.85
CA PRO A 127 23.58 24.37 3.00
C PRO A 127 24.90 23.92 3.66
N HIS A 128 25.05 24.08 4.97
CA HIS A 128 26.24 23.68 5.72
C HIS A 128 26.25 22.17 5.96
N LEU A 129 25.11 21.59 6.35
CA LEU A 129 25.00 20.14 6.56
C LEU A 129 25.10 19.35 5.24
N ARG A 130 24.51 19.86 4.15
CA ARG A 130 24.64 19.30 2.80
C ARG A 130 26.10 19.15 2.40
N ARG A 131 26.90 20.20 2.63
CA ARG A 131 28.33 20.22 2.29
C ARG A 131 29.11 19.19 3.09
N VAL A 132 28.92 19.15 4.41
CA VAL A 132 29.58 18.18 5.30
C VAL A 132 29.17 16.74 4.98
N TRP A 133 27.89 16.50 4.72
CA TRP A 133 27.38 15.18 4.36
C TRP A 133 27.94 14.69 3.01
N TRP A 134 28.02 15.58 2.01
CA TRP A 134 28.63 15.25 0.72
C TRP A 134 30.10 14.89 0.84
N ILE A 135 30.86 15.64 1.64
CA ILE A 135 32.28 15.36 1.95
C ILE A 135 32.42 13.99 2.62
N ALA A 136 31.54 13.66 3.56
CA ALA A 136 31.58 12.40 4.30
C ALA A 136 31.21 11.19 3.43
N GLN A 137 30.25 11.34 2.50
CA GLN A 137 29.83 10.25 1.61
C GLN A 137 30.74 10.09 0.38
N PHE A 138 31.34 11.18 -0.09
CA PHE A 138 32.20 11.19 -1.29
C PHE A 138 33.53 11.91 -1.01
N PRO A 139 34.40 11.37 -0.14
CA PRO A 139 35.64 12.03 0.26
C PRO A 139 36.59 12.28 -0.93
N GLU A 140 36.58 11.39 -1.92
CA GLU A 140 37.39 11.48 -3.14
C GLU A 140 36.96 12.62 -4.08
N ARG A 141 35.76 13.20 -3.88
CA ARG A 141 35.17 14.22 -4.76
C ARG A 141 35.15 15.61 -4.12
N PHE A 142 35.99 15.83 -3.11
CA PHE A 142 36.07 17.08 -2.36
C PHE A 142 36.38 18.30 -3.26
N ASN A 143 37.20 18.12 -4.29
CA ASN A 143 37.57 19.22 -5.20
C ASN A 143 36.41 19.70 -6.09
N ASP A 144 35.35 18.90 -6.25
CA ASP A 144 34.15 19.24 -7.05
C ASP A 144 33.16 20.13 -6.27
N LEU A 145 33.37 20.35 -4.96
CA LEU A 145 32.40 21.02 -4.08
C LEU A 145 32.25 22.51 -4.32
N ASN A 146 33.31 23.19 -4.78
CA ASN A 146 33.21 24.60 -5.14
C ASN A 146 32.40 24.76 -6.43
N ASP A 147 32.61 23.88 -7.39
CA ASP A 147 31.85 23.80 -8.64
C ASP A 147 30.36 23.45 -8.39
N LEU A 148 30.10 22.54 -7.44
CA LEU A 148 28.73 22.20 -7.03
C LEU A 148 28.07 23.36 -6.26
N ALA A 149 28.81 24.06 -5.40
CA ALA A 149 28.28 25.18 -4.63
C ALA A 149 27.91 26.37 -5.53
N ASP A 150 28.77 26.70 -6.50
CA ASP A 150 28.50 27.75 -7.49
C ASP A 150 27.28 27.41 -8.36
N LYS A 151 27.06 26.11 -8.66
CA LYS A 151 25.87 25.63 -9.38
C LYS A 151 24.60 25.56 -8.54
N LEU A 152 24.72 25.43 -7.21
CA LEU A 152 23.58 25.40 -6.29
C LEU A 152 23.16 26.82 -5.82
N THR A 153 24.02 27.83 -5.96
CA THR A 153 23.68 29.25 -5.75
C THR A 153 22.71 29.73 -6.82
N GLY A 154 21.41 29.66 -6.52
CA GLY A 154 20.33 30.08 -7.42
C GLY A 154 19.11 29.18 -7.38
N LEU A 155 19.22 27.98 -6.80
CA LEU A 155 18.07 27.11 -6.60
C LEU A 155 17.22 27.58 -5.42
N PRO A 156 15.89 27.70 -5.58
CA PRO A 156 15.01 28.05 -4.47
C PRO A 156 15.09 26.96 -3.37
N PRO A 157 15.03 27.35 -2.09
CA PRO A 157 15.00 26.40 -0.99
C PRO A 157 13.77 25.47 -1.13
N PRO A 158 13.85 24.21 -0.68
CA PRO A 158 12.82 23.19 -0.91
C PRO A 158 11.58 23.39 -0.01
N HIS A 159 11.23 24.62 0.32
CA HIS A 159 10.09 24.98 1.15
C HIS A 159 9.26 26.05 0.45
N GLU A 160 8.47 25.64 -0.53
CA GLU A 160 7.15 26.24 -0.74
C GLU A 160 6.23 25.16 -1.30
N ALA A 161 5.31 24.73 -0.43
CA ALA A 161 4.36 23.68 -0.71
C ALA A 161 3.28 24.19 -1.67
N GLU A 162 3.43 23.90 -2.96
CA GLU A 162 2.31 23.91 -3.90
C GLU A 162 2.12 22.51 -4.48
N SER A 163 1.25 21.74 -3.81
CA SER A 163 0.15 20.94 -4.37
C SER A 163 0.32 20.06 -5.62
N ASP A 164 1.50 19.82 -6.17
CA ASP A 164 1.72 18.84 -7.23
C ASP A 164 2.80 17.84 -6.80
N GLY A 165 2.37 16.59 -6.63
CA GLY A 165 3.03 15.63 -5.76
C GLY A 165 4.52 15.42 -6.04
N ILE A 166 5.26 15.20 -4.95
CA ILE A 166 6.67 14.79 -4.77
C ILE A 166 7.36 14.13 -5.99
N ARG A 167 6.63 13.32 -6.77
CA ARG A 167 7.13 12.69 -8.00
C ARG A 167 7.42 13.69 -9.12
N GLY A 168 6.66 14.78 -9.23
CA GLY A 168 6.86 15.88 -10.17
C GLY A 168 8.08 16.72 -9.82
N ASP A 169 8.27 17.02 -8.53
CA ASP A 169 9.42 17.78 -8.04
C ASP A 169 10.73 17.02 -8.19
N ILE A 170 10.73 15.71 -7.88
CA ILE A 170 11.88 14.85 -8.13
C ILE A 170 12.21 14.81 -9.62
N ARG A 171 11.20 14.67 -10.49
CA ARG A 171 11.41 14.67 -11.95
C ARG A 171 11.98 16.00 -12.44
N ARG A 172 11.41 17.13 -12.01
CA ARG A 172 11.84 18.46 -12.42
C ARG A 172 13.24 18.79 -11.90
N PHE A 173 13.55 18.39 -10.66
CA PHE A 173 14.88 18.48 -10.09
C PHE A 173 15.89 17.63 -10.86
N THR A 174 15.54 16.40 -11.22
CA THR A 174 16.42 15.51 -11.99
C THR A 174 16.64 16.04 -13.41
N ASP A 175 15.58 16.51 -14.08
CA ASP A 175 15.64 17.09 -15.42
C ASP A 175 16.48 18.38 -15.44
N GLN A 176 16.33 19.24 -14.43
CA GLN A 176 17.12 20.46 -14.30
C GLN A 176 18.60 20.16 -14.02
N LEU A 177 18.87 19.19 -13.13
CA LEU A 177 20.22 18.81 -12.74
C LEU A 177 20.97 18.07 -13.87
N VAL A 178 20.26 17.31 -14.71
CA VAL A 178 20.81 16.74 -15.96
C VAL A 178 21.11 17.82 -17.00
N THR A 179 20.33 18.89 -17.04
CA THR A 179 20.53 20.03 -17.96
C THR A 179 21.73 20.90 -17.56
N ASP A 180 21.99 21.05 -16.26
CA ASP A 180 23.10 21.85 -15.71
C ASP A 180 24.46 21.10 -15.69
N LEU A 181 24.47 19.82 -16.04
CA LEU A 181 25.69 19.01 -16.24
C LEU A 181 26.23 19.21 -17.67
N HIS A 182 27.11 20.20 -17.82
CA HIS A 182 27.62 20.65 -19.12
C HIS A 182 28.67 19.74 -19.78
N THR A 183 29.21 18.72 -19.10
CA THR A 183 30.18 17.79 -19.72
C THR A 183 29.54 16.42 -20.00
N PRO A 184 29.74 15.84 -21.20
CA PRO A 184 29.16 14.54 -21.57
C PRO A 184 29.56 13.42 -20.60
N GLN A 185 30.76 13.50 -20.04
CA GLN A 185 31.31 12.50 -19.11
C GLN A 185 30.65 12.59 -17.72
N GLN A 186 30.35 13.80 -17.23
CA GLN A 186 29.63 13.97 -15.97
C GLN A 186 28.17 13.54 -16.09
N ARG A 187 27.55 13.78 -17.25
CA ARG A 187 26.19 13.30 -17.56
C ARG A 187 26.13 11.77 -17.58
N GLU A 188 27.08 11.10 -18.23
CA GLU A 188 27.19 9.63 -18.25
C GLU A 188 27.41 9.02 -16.86
N LEU A 189 28.31 9.59 -16.06
CA LEU A 189 28.58 9.11 -14.69
C LEU A 189 27.38 9.31 -13.77
N PHE A 190 26.69 10.44 -13.87
CA PHE A 190 25.48 10.72 -13.10
C PHE A 190 24.34 9.78 -13.50
N LEU A 191 24.08 9.61 -14.80
CA LEU A 191 23.06 8.68 -15.29
C LEU A 191 23.38 7.23 -14.89
N THR A 192 24.65 6.83 -14.90
CA THR A 192 25.07 5.49 -14.46
C THR A 192 24.82 5.28 -12.97
N ALA A 193 25.19 6.25 -12.13
CA ALA A 193 24.95 6.19 -10.69
C ALA A 193 23.45 6.25 -10.34
N LEU A 194 22.67 7.05 -11.07
CA LEU A 194 21.22 7.17 -10.92
C LEU A 194 20.50 5.88 -11.35
N ILE A 195 20.88 5.29 -12.48
CA ILE A 195 20.34 4.00 -12.93
C ILE A 195 20.69 2.91 -11.93
N GLN A 196 21.92 2.85 -11.42
CA GLN A 196 22.31 1.85 -10.41
C GLN A 196 21.51 2.00 -9.11
N THR A 197 21.35 3.22 -8.60
CA THR A 197 20.55 3.48 -7.40
C THR A 197 19.07 3.15 -7.61
N LEU A 198 18.48 3.53 -8.73
CA LEU A 198 17.10 3.17 -9.08
C LEU A 198 16.91 1.66 -9.29
N THR A 199 17.94 0.97 -9.76
CA THR A 199 17.96 -0.51 -9.89
C THR A 199 17.93 -1.17 -8.52
N THR A 200 18.75 -0.69 -7.56
CA THR A 200 18.72 -1.18 -6.17
C THR A 200 17.43 -0.84 -5.43
N LEU A 201 16.70 0.19 -5.86
CA LEU A 201 15.43 0.65 -5.29
C LEU A 201 14.19 0.00 -5.96
N GLY A 202 14.36 -0.84 -7.00
CA GLY A 202 13.26 -1.61 -7.61
C GLY A 202 12.26 -0.81 -8.46
N HIS A 203 12.57 0.44 -8.85
CA HIS A 203 11.66 1.29 -9.63
C HIS A 203 11.87 1.15 -11.15
N HIS A 204 11.22 0.16 -11.75
CA HIS A 204 11.42 -0.21 -13.16
C HIS A 204 10.90 0.84 -14.17
N GLU A 205 9.88 1.63 -13.82
CA GLU A 205 9.35 2.68 -14.70
C GLU A 205 10.30 3.89 -14.84
N LEU A 206 10.93 4.29 -13.73
CA LEU A 206 11.91 5.39 -13.71
C LEU A 206 13.24 4.96 -14.35
N MET A 207 13.58 3.68 -14.24
CA MET A 207 14.69 3.07 -14.95
C MET A 207 14.50 3.20 -16.48
N SER A 208 13.33 2.85 -17.01
CA SER A 208 13.03 2.95 -18.45
C SER A 208 13.25 4.37 -18.97
N ALA A 209 12.71 5.37 -18.26
CA ALA A 209 12.88 6.78 -18.62
C ALA A 209 14.36 7.22 -18.59
N ALA A 210 15.14 6.79 -17.59
CA ALA A 210 16.56 7.10 -17.49
C ALA A 210 17.41 6.41 -18.59
N THR A 211 17.05 5.20 -19.03
CA THR A 211 17.67 4.54 -20.18
C THR A 211 17.32 5.19 -21.51
N ASP A 212 16.09 5.68 -21.69
CA ASP A 212 15.68 6.38 -22.91
C ASP A 212 16.49 7.67 -23.12
N PHE A 213 16.83 8.37 -22.04
CA PHE A 213 17.70 9.55 -22.05
C PHE A 213 19.18 9.27 -22.39
N ARG A 214 19.59 8.00 -22.38
CA ARG A 214 20.94 7.54 -22.72
C ARG A 214 21.11 7.22 -24.20
N SER A 215 20.01 7.02 -24.93
CA SER A 215 20.06 6.79 -26.38
C SER A 215 20.33 8.11 -27.11
N PRO A 216 21.45 8.26 -27.83
CA PRO A 216 21.63 9.40 -28.71
C PRO A 216 20.54 9.35 -29.78
N SER A 217 19.79 10.44 -29.93
CA SER A 217 18.90 10.63 -31.08
C SER A 217 19.74 10.46 -32.36
N GLU A 218 19.62 9.32 -33.02
CA GLU A 218 20.18 9.12 -34.35
C GLU A 218 19.62 10.21 -35.27
N THR A 219 20.53 11.02 -35.78
CA THR A 219 20.33 11.89 -36.93
C THR A 219 19.75 11.08 -38.10
N ARG A 220 18.55 11.42 -38.56
CA ARG A 220 18.11 11.04 -39.91
C ARG A 220 17.38 12.18 -40.62
N SER A 221 18.18 12.85 -41.45
CA SER A 221 17.88 13.28 -42.82
C SER A 221 16.86 14.41 -43.06
N THR A 222 17.40 15.57 -43.43
CA THR A 222 16.79 16.50 -44.40
C THR A 222 16.64 15.82 -45.78
N PRO A 223 15.50 15.98 -46.48
CA PRO A 223 15.38 15.64 -47.89
C PRO A 223 15.47 16.90 -48.79
N PRO A 224 15.62 16.73 -50.12
CA PRO A 224 16.13 17.74 -51.05
C PRO A 224 15.12 18.80 -51.50
#